data_AF-A0A969AN54-F1
#
_entry.id   AF-A0A969AN54-F1
#
_cell.length_a   1.000
_cell.length_b   1.000
_cell.length_c   1.000
_cell.angle_alpha   90.00
_cell.angle_beta   90.00
_cell.angle_gamma   90.00
#
_symmetry.space_group_name_H-M   'P 1'
#
loop_
_entity.id
_entity.type
_entity.pdbx_description
1 polymer ?
#
loop_
_entity_poly.entity_id
_entity_poly.type
_entity_poly.pdbx_seq_one_letter_code
_entity_poly.pdbx_strand_id
1 'polypeptide(L)'
;MLILHAEQVAYCLVSSRVDQVKVQQPGLEYQGRFYLKDAAYPHRDKQKAIQQARQKLLEEQDQALLLVEEAAMITLWHHVRKAQKVSSIFAVNLQQLAAAMGGTEGVAIKNRQFRLKTYSNCFVGSEAVDWLVAYLRVSREEAVRVGQRLMSENWIDHVAKEPAFKDDFFFYRFRQEA
;
A
#
# COMPACT_ATOMS: atom_id res chain seq x y z
N MET A 1 -4.03 -6.24 26.80
CA MET A 1 -4.43 -7.12 25.68
C MET A 1 -5.82 -6.74 25.24
N LEU A 2 -6.06 -6.67 23.93
CA LEU A 2 -7.40 -6.48 23.35
C LEU A 2 -7.75 -7.69 22.49
N ILE A 3 -9.05 -7.99 22.40
CA ILE A 3 -9.59 -9.01 21.50
C ILE A 3 -10.44 -8.27 20.47
N LEU A 4 -10.16 -8.49 19.20
CA LEU A 4 -10.75 -7.77 18.07
C LEU A 4 -11.26 -8.78 17.04
N HIS A 5 -12.22 -8.38 16.21
CA HIS A 5 -12.57 -9.10 15.00
C HIS A 5 -11.71 -8.63 13.81
N ALA A 6 -11.58 -9.48 12.79
CA ALA A 6 -10.76 -9.22 11.60
C ALA A 6 -11.12 -7.89 10.89
N GLU A 7 -12.38 -7.47 10.96
CA GLU A 7 -12.86 -6.22 10.34
C GLU A 7 -12.43 -4.96 11.10
N GLN A 8 -11.96 -5.10 12.34
CA GLN A 8 -11.54 -3.97 13.19
C GLN A 8 -10.06 -3.61 13.01
N VAL A 9 -9.33 -4.35 12.19
CA VAL A 9 -7.89 -4.18 11.96
C VAL A 9 -7.59 -4.03 10.47
N ALA A 10 -6.50 -3.36 10.15
CA ALA A 10 -6.03 -3.23 8.77
C ALA A 10 -4.78 -4.10 8.54
N TYR A 11 -4.94 -5.22 7.85
CA TYR A 11 -3.79 -6.04 7.44
C TYR A 11 -2.91 -5.29 6.45
N CYS A 12 -1.59 -5.34 6.65
CA CYS A 12 -0.64 -4.64 5.80
C CYS A 12 0.74 -5.31 5.80
N LEU A 13 1.59 -4.94 4.85
CA LEU A 13 3.02 -5.22 4.99
C LEU A 13 3.62 -4.22 5.96
N VAL A 14 4.34 -4.72 6.95
CA VAL A 14 5.04 -3.92 7.96
C VAL A 14 6.53 -4.07 7.73
N SER A 15 7.23 -2.93 7.73
CA SER A 15 8.67 -2.91 7.77
C SER A 15 9.16 -2.61 9.17
N SER A 16 10.00 -3.49 9.70
CA SER A 16 10.70 -3.34 10.97
C SER A 16 12.20 -3.56 10.77
N ARG A 17 13.01 -3.27 11.80
CA ARG A 17 14.43 -3.62 11.82
C ARG A 17 14.64 -4.85 12.70
N VAL A 18 15.28 -5.87 12.16
CA VAL A 18 15.80 -7.03 12.88
C VAL A 18 17.30 -7.04 12.63
N ASP A 19 18.11 -6.97 13.69
CA ASP A 19 19.58 -6.94 13.59
C ASP A 19 20.13 -5.90 12.60
N GLN A 20 19.58 -4.69 12.65
CA GLN A 20 19.88 -3.55 11.74
C GLN A 20 19.46 -3.73 10.27
N VAL A 21 19.00 -4.92 9.88
CA VAL A 21 18.45 -5.18 8.56
C VAL A 21 16.98 -4.77 8.52
N LYS A 22 16.60 -4.02 7.48
CA LYS A 22 15.19 -3.67 7.24
C LYS A 22 14.48 -4.90 6.68
N VAL A 23 13.58 -5.48 7.46
CA VAL A 23 12.77 -6.63 7.07
C VAL A 23 11.36 -6.15 6.72
N GLN A 24 10.74 -6.74 5.70
CA GLN A 24 9.35 -6.53 5.33
C GLN A 24 8.58 -7.83 5.54
N GLN A 25 7.46 -7.78 6.25
CA GLN A 25 6.71 -8.97 6.63
C GLN A 25 5.23 -8.66 6.84
N PRO A 26 4.34 -9.65 6.71
CA PRO A 26 2.91 -9.48 7.01
C PRO A 26 2.70 -9.00 8.44
N GLY A 27 1.89 -7.95 8.57
CA GLY A 27 1.55 -7.32 9.83
C GLY A 27 0.11 -6.82 9.80
N LEU A 28 -0.27 -6.13 10.85
CA LEU A 28 -1.50 -5.35 10.88
C LEU A 28 -1.30 -4.02 11.58
N GLU A 29 -2.19 -3.08 11.26
CA GLU A 29 -2.30 -1.78 11.88
C GLU A 29 -3.60 -1.70 12.68
N TYR A 30 -3.50 -1.19 13.91
CA TYR A 30 -4.63 -0.89 14.77
C TYR A 30 -4.36 0.40 15.55
N GLN A 31 -5.23 1.40 15.39
CA GLN A 31 -5.11 2.72 16.04
C GLN A 31 -3.72 3.38 15.86
N GLY A 32 -3.17 3.30 14.65
CA GLY A 32 -1.85 3.87 14.30
C GLY A 32 -0.65 3.12 14.88
N ARG A 33 -0.86 1.94 15.48
CA ARG A 33 0.20 1.05 15.98
C ARG A 33 0.31 -0.18 15.08
N PHE A 34 1.54 -0.67 14.92
CA PHE A 34 1.83 -1.83 14.07
C PHE A 34 2.09 -3.07 14.90
N TYR A 35 1.59 -4.19 14.40
CA TYR A 35 1.71 -5.47 15.06
C TYR A 35 2.18 -6.55 14.09
N LEU A 36 2.98 -7.49 14.59
CA LEU A 36 3.44 -8.66 13.85
C LEU A 36 2.82 -9.93 14.40
N LYS A 37 2.58 -10.89 13.51
CA LYS A 37 1.96 -12.16 13.86
C LYS A 37 2.94 -13.00 14.67
N ASP A 38 2.46 -13.55 15.76
CA ASP A 38 3.25 -14.36 16.69
C ASP A 38 2.77 -15.82 16.68
N ALA A 39 1.46 -16.03 16.80
CA ALA A 39 0.87 -17.36 16.80
C ALA A 39 -0.53 -17.38 16.19
N ALA A 40 -1.03 -18.57 15.88
CA ALA A 40 -2.39 -18.80 15.40
C ALA A 40 -2.99 -20.04 16.10
N TYR A 41 -4.25 -19.94 16.47
CA TYR A 41 -5.00 -20.98 17.17
C TYR A 41 -6.29 -21.25 16.42
N PRO A 42 -6.74 -22.50 16.30
CA PRO A 42 -8.10 -22.78 15.86
C PRO A 42 -9.12 -22.08 16.78
N HIS A 43 -10.25 -21.64 16.25
CA HIS A 43 -11.28 -20.95 17.05
C HIS A 43 -11.75 -21.77 18.27
N ARG A 44 -11.80 -23.11 18.14
CA ARG A 44 -12.11 -24.05 19.25
C ARG A 44 -11.14 -23.94 20.44
N ASP A 45 -9.92 -23.44 20.21
CA ASP A 45 -8.86 -23.31 21.22
C ASP A 45 -8.75 -21.86 21.76
N LYS A 46 -9.81 -21.05 21.64
CA LYS A 46 -9.85 -19.64 22.09
C LYS A 46 -9.36 -19.42 23.52
N GLN A 47 -9.78 -20.28 24.45
CA GLN A 47 -9.34 -20.16 25.86
C GLN A 47 -7.83 -20.37 26.01
N LYS A 48 -7.23 -21.28 25.23
CA LYS A 48 -5.78 -21.50 25.23
C LYS A 48 -5.04 -20.28 24.66
N ALA A 49 -5.56 -19.69 23.58
CA ALA A 49 -5.00 -18.47 23.00
C ALA A 49 -4.99 -17.32 24.02
N ILE A 50 -6.10 -17.12 24.74
CA ILE A 50 -6.23 -16.11 25.80
C ILE A 50 -5.25 -16.38 26.95
N GLN A 51 -5.14 -17.63 27.40
CA GLN A 51 -4.22 -18.00 28.48
C GLN A 51 -2.76 -17.75 28.08
N GLN A 52 -2.36 -18.16 26.88
CA GLN A 52 -1.00 -17.94 26.39
C GLN A 52 -0.69 -16.45 26.20
N ALA A 53 -1.63 -15.67 25.68
CA ALA A 53 -1.48 -14.22 25.57
C ALA A 53 -1.30 -13.56 26.95
N ARG A 54 -2.07 -13.97 27.96
CA ARG A 54 -1.91 -13.49 29.34
C ARG A 54 -0.54 -13.84 29.91
N GLN A 55 -0.06 -15.05 29.69
CA GLN A 55 1.26 -15.47 30.15
C GLN A 55 2.37 -14.61 29.53
N LYS A 56 2.32 -14.37 28.22
CA LYS A 56 3.30 -13.52 27.53
C LYS A 56 3.32 -12.08 28.05
N LEU A 57 2.17 -11.50 28.43
CA LEU A 57 2.13 -10.16 29.03
C LEU A 57 2.80 -10.09 30.40
N LEU A 58 2.80 -11.20 31.16
CA LEU A 58 3.45 -11.27 32.46
C LEU A 58 4.97 -11.40 32.31
N GLU A 59 5.43 -12.16 31.30
CA GLU A 59 6.84 -12.40 31.01
C GLU A 59 7.52 -11.20 30.33
N GLU A 60 6.85 -10.61 29.33
CA GLU A 60 7.36 -9.51 28.52
C GLU A 60 6.67 -8.20 28.92
N GLN A 61 7.18 -7.58 30.00
CA GLN A 61 6.69 -6.29 30.48
C GLN A 61 6.68 -5.26 29.34
N ASP A 62 5.54 -4.59 29.15
CA ASP A 62 5.37 -3.42 28.26
C ASP A 62 5.20 -3.70 26.74
N GLN A 63 4.73 -4.91 26.37
CA GLN A 63 4.22 -5.21 25.03
C GLN A 63 2.69 -5.22 24.97
N ALA A 64 2.11 -4.36 24.13
CA ALA A 64 0.69 -4.47 23.80
C ALA A 64 0.47 -5.69 22.89
N LEU A 65 -0.48 -6.55 23.27
CA LEU A 65 -0.90 -7.71 22.48
C LEU A 65 -2.34 -7.54 21.96
N LEU A 66 -2.57 -8.04 20.76
CA LEU A 66 -3.89 -8.19 20.16
C LEU A 66 -4.17 -9.67 19.88
N LEU A 67 -5.40 -10.10 20.17
CA LEU A 67 -5.97 -11.31 19.62
C LEU A 67 -6.97 -10.89 18.55
N VAL A 68 -6.83 -11.40 17.33
CA VAL A 68 -7.74 -11.11 16.22
C VAL A 68 -8.52 -12.38 15.88
N GLU A 69 -9.85 -12.30 15.97
CA GLU A 69 -10.79 -13.36 15.65
C GLU A 69 -11.13 -13.31 14.16
N GLU A 70 -10.74 -14.35 13.45
CA GLU A 70 -11.06 -14.64 12.05
C GLU A 70 -12.04 -15.82 11.99
N ALA A 71 -12.63 -16.09 10.83
CA ALA A 71 -13.72 -17.06 10.67
C ALA A 71 -13.41 -18.48 11.23
N ALA A 72 -12.16 -18.95 11.14
CA ALA A 72 -11.75 -20.28 11.61
C ALA A 72 -10.66 -20.26 12.68
N MET A 73 -10.10 -19.10 12.99
CA MET A 73 -8.87 -19.00 13.76
C MET A 73 -8.78 -17.71 14.58
N ILE A 74 -7.93 -17.75 15.59
CA ILE A 74 -7.60 -16.62 16.43
C ILE A 74 -6.10 -16.41 16.31
N THR A 75 -5.70 -15.23 15.89
CA THR A 75 -4.30 -14.88 15.66
C THR A 75 -3.80 -13.96 16.77
N LEU A 76 -2.62 -14.28 17.31
CA LEU A 76 -1.94 -13.47 18.32
C LEU A 76 -0.95 -12.55 17.64
N TRP A 77 -0.97 -11.27 18.01
CA TRP A 77 -0.13 -10.24 17.43
C TRP A 77 0.54 -9.40 18.52
N HIS A 78 1.84 -9.11 18.35
CA HIS A 78 2.61 -8.28 19.27
C HIS A 78 2.94 -6.92 18.66
N HIS A 79 2.90 -5.88 19.50
CA HIS A 79 3.19 -4.51 19.09
C HIS A 79 4.68 -4.33 18.76
N VAL A 80 4.97 -3.58 17.68
CA VAL A 80 6.34 -3.23 17.29
C VAL A 80 6.51 -1.71 17.26
N ARG A 81 7.41 -1.20 18.12
CA ARG A 81 7.62 0.26 18.32
C ARG A 81 8.30 0.95 17.14
N LYS A 82 9.22 0.27 16.45
CA LYS A 82 10.01 0.80 15.32
C LYS A 82 9.58 0.14 14.01
N ALA A 83 8.27 0.16 13.77
CA ALA A 83 7.66 -0.38 12.58
C ALA A 83 6.94 0.73 11.80
N GLN A 84 6.86 0.53 10.48
CA GLN A 84 6.10 1.40 9.58
C GLN A 84 5.39 0.53 8.54
N LYS A 85 4.23 0.99 8.07
CA LYS A 85 3.57 0.40 6.91
C LYS A 85 4.52 0.47 5.70
N VAL A 86 4.70 -0.65 5.02
CA VAL A 86 5.34 -0.67 3.70
C VAL A 86 4.31 -0.11 2.73
N SER A 87 4.68 0.96 2.03
CA SER A 87 3.86 1.50 0.96
C SER A 87 3.64 0.40 -0.09
N SER A 88 2.37 0.09 -0.39
CA SER A 88 1.97 -0.94 -1.37
C SER A 88 2.56 -0.72 -2.76
N ILE A 89 3.10 0.47 -3.05
CA ILE A 89 3.74 0.90 -4.30
C ILE A 89 4.69 -0.15 -4.89
N PHE A 90 5.52 -0.81 -4.08
CA PHE A 90 6.50 -1.79 -4.58
C PHE A 90 5.87 -3.14 -4.96
N ALA A 91 4.71 -3.48 -4.38
CA ALA A 91 3.96 -4.67 -4.73
C ALA A 91 3.05 -4.48 -5.96
N VAL A 92 2.88 -3.24 -6.43
CA VAL A 92 2.04 -2.96 -7.60
C VAL A 92 2.68 -3.56 -8.86
N ASN A 93 1.90 -4.38 -9.57
CA ASN A 93 2.24 -4.85 -10.90
C ASN A 93 2.01 -3.71 -11.91
N LEU A 94 3.09 -3.14 -12.44
CA LEU A 94 3.00 -1.96 -13.30
C LEU A 94 2.39 -2.25 -14.66
N GLN A 95 2.55 -3.45 -15.19
CA GLN A 95 1.95 -3.83 -16.48
C GLN A 95 0.43 -3.85 -16.38
N GLN A 96 -0.11 -4.52 -15.36
CA GLN A 96 -1.55 -4.54 -15.11
C GLN A 96 -2.08 -3.15 -14.78
N LEU A 97 -1.32 -2.37 -14.01
CA LEU A 97 -1.69 -1.00 -13.69
C LEU A 97 -1.74 -0.11 -14.94
N ALA A 98 -0.72 -0.17 -15.80
CA ALA A 98 -0.66 0.63 -17.02
C ALA A 98 -1.79 0.26 -17.99
N ALA A 99 -2.10 -1.04 -18.13
CA ALA A 99 -3.23 -1.52 -18.92
C ALA A 99 -4.57 -1.00 -18.38
N ALA A 100 -4.80 -1.07 -17.06
CA ALA A 100 -6.01 -0.55 -16.43
C ALA A 100 -6.11 0.99 -16.58
N MET A 101 -5.00 1.69 -16.35
CA MET A 101 -4.92 3.15 -16.45
C MET A 101 -5.12 3.64 -17.89
N GLY A 102 -4.72 2.87 -18.89
CA GLY A 102 -4.94 3.17 -20.31
C GLY A 102 -6.27 2.67 -20.88
N GLY A 103 -7.07 1.94 -20.10
CA GLY A 103 -8.35 1.38 -20.50
C GLY A 103 -9.50 2.40 -20.51
N THR A 104 -10.72 1.93 -20.78
CA THR A 104 -11.93 2.78 -20.88
C THR A 104 -12.30 3.45 -19.56
N GLU A 105 -12.10 2.74 -18.45
CA GLU A 105 -12.30 3.25 -17.08
C GLU A 105 -11.03 3.91 -16.52
N GLY A 106 -10.04 4.13 -17.38
CA GLY A 106 -8.73 4.69 -17.06
C GLY A 106 -8.71 6.22 -17.03
N VAL A 107 -7.53 6.79 -17.27
CA VAL A 107 -7.38 8.23 -17.42
C VAL A 107 -7.88 8.71 -18.78
N ALA A 108 -8.31 9.98 -18.87
CA ALA A 108 -8.80 10.55 -20.12
C ALA A 108 -7.67 10.79 -21.14
N ILE A 109 -7.42 9.81 -22.00
CA ILE A 109 -6.47 9.90 -23.11
C ILE A 109 -7.11 10.64 -24.29
N LYS A 110 -6.58 11.82 -24.62
CA LYS A 110 -7.07 12.63 -25.76
C LYS A 110 -6.00 13.61 -26.26
N ASN A 111 -6.25 14.16 -27.45
CA ASN A 111 -5.45 15.27 -27.97
C ASN A 111 -5.77 16.54 -27.17
N ARG A 112 -4.74 17.25 -26.72
CA ARG A 112 -4.87 18.51 -25.97
C ARG A 112 -4.04 19.61 -26.63
N GLN A 113 -4.52 20.85 -26.62
CA GLN A 113 -3.78 22.02 -27.11
C GLN A 113 -3.32 22.87 -25.93
N PHE A 114 -2.05 23.28 -25.96
CA PHE A 114 -1.49 24.21 -24.99
C PHE A 114 -0.42 25.07 -25.66
N ARG A 115 -0.49 26.40 -25.46
CA ARG A 115 0.43 27.39 -26.06
C ARG A 115 0.68 27.16 -27.57
N LEU A 116 -0.40 27.06 -28.34
CA LEU A 116 -0.39 26.84 -29.80
C LEU A 116 0.26 25.52 -30.25
N LYS A 117 0.54 24.60 -29.33
CA LYS A 117 1.06 23.25 -29.62
C LYS A 117 -0.01 22.20 -29.32
N THR A 118 -0.21 21.29 -30.27
CA THR A 118 -1.06 20.12 -30.08
C THR A 118 -0.24 18.96 -29.54
N TYR A 119 -0.72 18.37 -28.46
CA TYR A 119 -0.16 17.18 -27.83
C TYR A 119 -1.13 16.02 -28.00
N SER A 120 -0.76 15.06 -28.85
CA SER A 120 -1.60 13.92 -29.16
C SER A 120 -1.56 12.84 -28.08
N ASN A 121 -2.67 12.10 -27.93
CA ASN A 121 -2.83 10.91 -27.08
C ASN A 121 -2.18 11.06 -25.69
N CYS A 122 -2.51 12.15 -25.01
CA CYS A 122 -1.96 12.46 -23.69
C CYS A 122 -3.03 12.41 -22.60
N PHE A 123 -2.60 12.45 -21.34
CA PHE A 123 -3.43 12.59 -20.15
C PHE A 123 -2.78 13.61 -19.19
N VAL A 124 -3.54 14.12 -18.23
CA VAL A 124 -3.06 15.12 -17.25
C VAL A 124 -2.52 14.44 -16.00
N GLY A 125 -1.40 14.93 -15.45
CA GLY A 125 -0.76 14.40 -14.25
C GLY A 125 -1.70 14.34 -13.04
N SER A 126 -2.38 15.44 -12.72
CA SER A 126 -3.34 15.48 -11.62
C SER A 126 -4.53 14.54 -11.79
N GLU A 127 -5.09 14.43 -13.01
CA GLU A 127 -6.15 13.46 -13.34
C GLU A 127 -5.67 12.01 -13.13
N ALA A 128 -4.42 11.72 -13.47
CA ALA A 128 -3.82 10.42 -13.22
C ALA A 128 -3.62 10.13 -11.73
N VAL A 129 -3.24 11.13 -10.93
CA VAL A 129 -3.14 10.99 -9.47
C VAL A 129 -4.51 10.70 -8.87
N ASP A 130 -5.55 11.43 -9.28
CA ASP A 130 -6.92 11.19 -8.82
C ASP A 130 -7.36 9.75 -9.11
N TRP A 131 -7.08 9.27 -10.33
CA TRP A 131 -7.37 7.91 -10.73
C TRP A 131 -6.60 6.87 -9.89
N LEU A 132 -5.29 7.07 -9.69
CA LEU A 132 -4.44 6.17 -8.90
C LEU A 132 -4.87 6.09 -7.43
N VAL A 133 -5.25 7.23 -6.83
CA VAL A 133 -5.79 7.29 -5.46
C VAL A 133 -7.07 6.45 -5.36
N ALA A 134 -7.98 6.59 -6.32
CA ALA A 134 -9.23 5.84 -6.33
C ALA A 134 -9.00 4.34 -6.59
N TYR A 135 -8.15 3.99 -7.56
CA TYR A 135 -7.89 2.62 -8.00
C TYR A 135 -7.09 1.82 -6.97
N LEU A 136 -6.04 2.40 -6.39
CA LEU A 136 -5.14 1.72 -5.45
C LEU A 136 -5.50 1.96 -3.98
N ARG A 137 -6.42 2.89 -3.68
CA ARG A 137 -6.78 3.30 -2.30
C ARG A 137 -5.56 3.79 -1.50
N VAL A 138 -4.74 4.63 -2.13
CA VAL A 138 -3.50 5.18 -1.59
C VAL A 138 -3.58 6.70 -1.41
N SER A 139 -2.64 7.31 -0.69
CA SER A 139 -2.56 8.78 -0.60
C SER A 139 -2.12 9.42 -1.92
N ARG A 140 -2.30 10.75 -2.09
CA ARG A 140 -1.80 11.46 -3.28
C ARG A 140 -0.28 11.36 -3.40
N GLU A 141 0.43 11.46 -2.28
CA GLU A 141 1.89 11.32 -2.24
C GLU A 141 2.34 9.93 -2.67
N GLU A 142 1.60 8.89 -2.27
CA GLU A 142 1.85 7.53 -2.72
C GLU A 142 1.54 7.34 -4.21
N ALA A 143 0.43 7.89 -4.70
CA ALA A 143 0.08 7.89 -6.12
C ALA A 143 1.14 8.59 -6.98
N VAL A 144 1.70 9.71 -6.52
CA VAL A 144 2.83 10.38 -7.20
C VAL A 144 4.04 9.47 -7.27
N ARG A 145 4.37 8.74 -6.20
CA ARG A 145 5.47 7.76 -6.21
C ARG A 145 5.19 6.59 -7.16
N VAL A 146 3.94 6.13 -7.28
CA VAL A 146 3.55 5.13 -8.30
C VAL A 146 3.77 5.71 -9.70
N GLY A 147 3.34 6.95 -9.96
CA GLY A 147 3.57 7.65 -11.23
C GLY A 147 5.05 7.81 -11.56
N GLN A 148 5.89 8.13 -10.56
CA GLN A 148 7.35 8.17 -10.73
C GLN A 148 7.90 6.80 -11.11
N ARG A 149 7.40 5.72 -10.50
CA ARG A 149 7.79 4.35 -10.82
C ARG A 149 7.37 3.95 -12.24
N LEU A 150 6.15 4.31 -12.66
CA LEU A 150 5.68 4.13 -14.04
C LEU A 150 6.59 4.85 -15.04
N MET A 151 7.08 6.05 -14.72
CA MET A 151 8.05 6.76 -15.56
C MET A 151 9.43 6.09 -15.57
N SER A 152 9.98 5.73 -14.42
CA SER A 152 11.31 5.12 -14.32
C SER A 152 11.39 3.75 -15.01
N GLU A 153 10.30 2.99 -14.96
CA GLU A 153 10.16 1.70 -15.63
C GLU A 153 9.55 1.84 -17.03
N ASN A 154 9.53 3.05 -17.60
CA ASN A 154 9.25 3.31 -19.00
C ASN A 154 7.81 3.01 -19.49
N TRP A 155 6.83 2.93 -18.60
CA TRP A 155 5.42 2.73 -18.96
C TRP A 155 4.76 4.02 -19.46
N ILE A 156 5.14 5.18 -18.90
CA ILE A 156 4.64 6.50 -19.28
C ILE A 156 5.79 7.50 -19.42
N ASP A 157 5.60 8.54 -20.22
CA ASP A 157 6.55 9.62 -20.40
C ASP A 157 5.89 10.98 -20.19
N HIS A 158 6.63 11.90 -19.55
CA HIS A 158 6.30 13.32 -19.63
C HIS A 158 6.47 13.81 -21.07
N VAL A 159 5.48 14.54 -21.60
CA VAL A 159 5.48 14.93 -23.01
C VAL A 159 6.58 15.95 -23.34
N ALA A 160 7.01 16.76 -22.36
CA ALA A 160 8.17 17.64 -22.47
C ALA A 160 9.48 17.02 -21.91
N LYS A 161 9.51 15.71 -21.64
CA LYS A 161 10.69 14.97 -21.14
C LYS A 161 11.26 15.50 -19.82
N GLU A 162 10.40 15.95 -18.90
CA GLU A 162 10.81 16.21 -17.52
C GLU A 162 11.08 14.89 -16.80
N PRO A 163 12.04 14.86 -15.85
CA PRO A 163 12.47 13.63 -15.19
C PRO A 163 11.51 13.11 -14.12
N ALA A 164 10.57 13.93 -13.65
CA ALA A 164 9.72 13.59 -12.50
C ALA A 164 8.22 13.64 -12.86
N PHE A 165 7.49 12.64 -12.38
CA PHE A 165 6.03 12.67 -12.36
C PHE A 165 5.54 13.65 -11.28
N LYS A 166 4.53 14.47 -11.61
CA LYS A 166 4.00 15.53 -10.76
C LYS A 166 2.47 15.51 -10.77
N ASP A 167 1.91 15.76 -9.60
CA ASP A 167 0.49 16.01 -9.39
C ASP A 167 0.13 17.45 -9.77
N ASP A 168 0.08 17.73 -11.06
CA ASP A 168 -0.15 19.06 -11.61
C ASP A 168 -0.69 18.98 -13.04
N PHE A 169 -0.98 20.12 -13.65
CA PHE A 169 -1.45 20.25 -15.03
C PHE A 169 -0.31 20.06 -16.06
N PHE A 170 0.38 18.92 -15.96
CA PHE A 170 1.37 18.46 -16.93
C PHE A 170 0.81 17.35 -17.79
N PHE A 171 1.34 17.23 -19.02
CA PHE A 171 0.90 16.20 -19.95
C PHE A 171 1.86 15.02 -19.97
N TYR A 172 1.27 13.84 -19.90
CA TYR A 172 1.94 12.55 -19.97
C TYR A 172 1.32 11.70 -21.08
N ARG A 173 2.05 10.69 -21.55
CA ARG A 173 1.55 9.71 -22.52
C ARG A 173 2.04 8.32 -22.15
N PHE A 174 1.25 7.30 -22.48
CA PHE A 174 1.72 5.92 -22.44
C PHE A 174 2.78 5.73 -23.51
N ARG A 175 3.81 4.93 -23.21
CA ARG A 175 4.67 4.42 -24.28
C ARG A 175 3.87 3.37 -25.05
N GLN A 176 3.89 3.50 -26.37
CA GLN A 176 3.44 2.40 -27.21
C GLN A 176 4.50 1.30 -27.11
N GLU A 177 4.06 0.05 -26.92
CA GLU A 177 4.92 -1.10 -27.20
C GLU A 177 5.36 -0.95 -28.66
N ALA A 178 6.69 -0.93 -28.88
CA ALA A 178 7.27 -0.85 -30.21
C ALA A 178 7.22 -2.22 -30.91
#